data_AF-A0A3R7NYI4-F1
#
_entry.id   AF-A0A3R7NYI4-F1
#
_cell.length_a   1.000
_cell.length_b   1.000
_cell.length_c   1.000
_cell.angle_alpha   90.00
_cell.angle_beta   90.00
_cell.angle_gamma   90.00
#
_symmetry.space_group_name_H-M   'P 1'
#
loop_
_entity.id
_entity.type
_entity.pdbx_description
1 polymer ?
#
loop_
_entity_poly.entity_id
_entity_poly.type
_entity_poly.pdbx_seq_one_letter_code
_entity_poly.pdbx_strand_id
1 'polypeptide(L)'
;MPTTRSPAMNVYTLLVEVGRSKGDGLPDGSTGAALMCYAAGRDEAEAVRETVAILKQAEMSPLDVTGYGTREERLAEGHEIDDDESVLMDRALDEDAVIIAQMQPFFKGCEGSNDED
;
A
#
# COMPACT_ATOMS: atom_id res chain seq x y z
N MET A 1 -6.44 -23.17 -27.95
CA MET A 1 -6.95 -23.20 -26.56
C MET A 1 -7.07 -21.76 -26.10
N PRO A 2 -8.26 -21.16 -25.97
CA PRO A 2 -8.36 -19.92 -25.22
C PRO A 2 -8.48 -20.32 -23.75
N THR A 3 -7.39 -20.27 -22.99
CA THR A 3 -7.55 -20.22 -21.53
C THR A 3 -8.15 -18.86 -21.28
N THR A 4 -9.46 -18.80 -21.07
CA THR A 4 -10.16 -17.62 -20.58
C THR A 4 -9.50 -17.25 -19.27
N ARG A 5 -8.53 -16.33 -19.34
CA ARG A 5 -7.88 -15.74 -18.18
C ARG A 5 -9.01 -15.00 -17.48
N SER A 6 -9.53 -15.58 -16.41
CA SER A 6 -10.31 -14.87 -15.37
C SER A 6 -9.73 -13.46 -15.23
N PRO A 7 -10.56 -12.41 -15.05
CA PRO A 7 -10.06 -11.03 -15.04
C PRO A 7 -8.78 -10.99 -14.22
N ALA A 8 -7.65 -10.70 -14.87
CA ALA A 8 -6.35 -10.88 -14.26
C ALA A 8 -6.28 -9.88 -13.12
N MET A 9 -6.55 -10.36 -11.91
CA MET A 9 -6.36 -9.58 -10.70
C MET A 9 -4.85 -9.45 -10.57
N ASN A 10 -4.40 -8.21 -10.62
CA ASN A 10 -3.00 -7.86 -10.52
C ASN A 10 -2.80 -7.17 -9.17
N VAL A 11 -1.62 -7.38 -8.60
CA VAL A 11 -1.22 -6.69 -7.38
C VAL A 11 -0.48 -5.43 -7.76
N TYR A 12 -1.03 -4.30 -7.34
CA TYR A 12 -0.47 -2.98 -7.55
C TYR A 12 0.23 -2.54 -6.28
N THR A 13 1.41 -1.96 -6.43
CA THR A 13 2.04 -1.30 -5.30
C THR A 13 1.66 0.17 -5.31
N LEU A 14 0.96 0.59 -4.27
CA LEU A 14 0.48 1.96 -4.09
C LEU A 14 1.16 2.55 -2.87
N LEU A 15 1.84 3.68 -3.05
CA LEU A 15 2.28 4.50 -1.93
C LEU A 15 1.19 5.51 -1.63
N VAL A 16 0.66 5.45 -0.41
CA VAL A 16 -0.39 6.35 0.05
C VAL A 16 0.18 7.22 1.15
N GLU A 17 0.17 8.53 0.92
CA GLU A 17 0.46 9.49 1.97
C GLU A 17 -0.83 9.81 2.70
N VAL A 18 -0.84 9.63 4.02
CA VAL A 18 -1.95 9.98 4.90
C VAL A 18 -1.56 11.16 5.79
N GLY A 19 -2.50 12.06 6.03
CA GLY A 19 -2.37 13.18 6.94
C GLY A 19 -2.94 12.86 8.31
N ARG A 20 -2.51 13.62 9.33
CA ARG A 20 -3.04 13.46 10.69
C ARG A 20 -4.55 13.70 10.74
N SER A 21 -5.28 12.73 11.27
CA SER A 21 -6.72 12.76 11.54
C SER A 21 -6.98 12.37 13.01
N LYS A 22 -8.21 12.58 13.49
CA LYS A 22 -8.56 12.31 14.89
C LYS A 22 -8.63 10.81 15.23
N GLY A 23 -8.69 9.95 14.22
CA GLY A 23 -8.82 8.50 14.35
C GLY A 23 -7.88 7.71 13.44
N ASP A 24 -6.79 8.33 12.96
CA ASP A 24 -5.86 7.70 12.01
C ASP A 24 -5.03 6.54 12.61
N GLY A 25 -5.02 6.38 13.94
CA GLY A 25 -4.19 5.39 14.62
C GLY A 25 -2.69 5.68 14.54
N LEU A 26 -2.29 6.88 14.11
CA LEU A 26 -0.88 7.25 14.00
C LEU A 26 -0.27 7.58 15.38
N PRO A 27 1.05 7.36 15.55
CA PRO A 27 1.74 7.67 16.80
C PRO A 27 1.58 9.14 17.21
N ASP A 28 1.53 9.41 18.51
CA ASP A 28 1.48 10.77 19.04
C ASP A 28 2.67 11.62 18.55
N GLY A 29 2.37 12.84 18.12
CA GLY A 29 3.38 13.76 17.56
C GLY A 29 3.65 13.61 16.05
N SER A 30 3.06 12.61 15.39
CA SER A 30 3.10 12.51 13.93
C SER A 30 2.16 13.52 13.26
N THR A 31 2.54 14.03 12.09
CA THR A 31 1.71 14.89 11.24
C THR A 31 1.07 14.16 10.06
N GLY A 32 1.44 12.90 9.86
CA GLY A 32 0.99 12.04 8.77
C GLY A 32 1.84 10.78 8.72
N ALA A 33 1.67 9.97 7.69
CA ALA A 33 2.50 8.82 7.41
C ALA A 33 2.50 8.50 5.91
N ALA A 34 3.55 7.85 5.43
CA ALA A 34 3.57 7.17 4.15
C ALA A 34 3.30 5.68 4.37
N LEU A 35 2.32 5.14 3.66
CA LEU A 35 1.92 3.74 3.70
C LEU A 35 2.23 3.11 2.35
N MET A 36 3.11 2.12 2.31
CA MET A 36 3.29 1.28 1.15
C MET A 36 2.24 0.17 1.21
N CYS A 37 1.31 0.17 0.26
CA CYS A 37 0.18 -0.76 0.21
C CYS A 37 0.27 -1.65 -1.03
N TYR A 38 0.06 -2.95 -0.84
CA TYR A 38 -0.22 -3.89 -1.90
C TYR A 38 -1.73 -4.04 -2.04
N ALA A 39 -2.26 -3.52 -3.13
CA ALA A 39 -3.68 -3.56 -3.43
C ALA A 39 -3.92 -4.49 -4.62
N ALA A 40 -4.79 -5.49 -4.42
CA ALA A 40 -5.32 -6.26 -5.53
C ALA A 40 -6.33 -5.42 -6.31
N GLY A 41 -6.30 -5.53 -7.64
CA GLY A 41 -7.27 -4.86 -8.48
C GLY A 41 -7.17 -5.34 -9.91
N ARG A 42 -8.20 -5.03 -10.70
CA ARG A 42 -8.17 -5.34 -12.13
C ARG A 42 -7.42 -4.28 -12.93
N ASP A 43 -7.44 -3.05 -12.43
CA ASP A 43 -6.71 -1.91 -12.94
C ASP A 43 -6.21 -1.01 -11.80
N GLU A 44 -5.17 -0.24 -12.08
CA GLU A 44 -4.56 0.67 -11.09
C GLU A 44 -5.58 1.65 -10.52
N ALA A 45 -6.48 2.18 -11.36
CA ALA A 45 -7.49 3.14 -10.92
C ALA A 45 -8.53 2.52 -9.98
N GLU A 46 -8.93 1.26 -10.19
CA GLU A 46 -9.74 0.48 -9.26
C GLU A 46 -9.01 0.29 -7.92
N ALA A 47 -7.77 -0.21 -7.94
CA ALA A 47 -6.97 -0.43 -6.73
C ALA A 47 -6.79 0.86 -5.91
N VAL A 48 -6.55 2.00 -6.58
CA VAL A 48 -6.46 3.32 -5.93
C VAL A 48 -7.78 3.73 -5.30
N ARG A 49 -8.90 3.58 -6.02
CA ARG A 49 -10.23 3.95 -5.49
C ARG A 49 -10.62 3.13 -4.28
N GLU A 50 -10.35 1.84 -4.31
CA GLU A 50 -10.65 0.93 -3.21
C GLU A 50 -9.78 1.20 -1.99
N THR A 51 -8.47 1.38 -2.21
CA THR A 51 -7.53 1.76 -1.14
C THR A 51 -7.98 3.06 -0.45
N VAL A 52 -8.36 4.08 -1.22
CA VAL A 52 -8.88 5.34 -0.65
C VAL A 52 -10.18 5.12 0.12
N ALA A 53 -11.07 4.24 -0.35
CA ALA A 53 -12.31 3.94 0.34
C ALA A 53 -12.07 3.23 1.69
N ILE A 54 -11.20 2.22 1.72
CA ILE A 54 -10.81 1.48 2.93
C ILE A 54 -10.14 2.40 3.94
N LEU A 55 -9.17 3.22 3.51
CA LEU A 55 -8.49 4.16 4.40
C LEU A 55 -9.43 5.19 5.01
N LYS A 56 -10.40 5.69 4.22
CA LYS A 56 -11.45 6.58 4.75
C LYS A 56 -12.35 5.89 5.76
N GLN A 57 -12.67 4.62 5.54
CA GLN A 57 -13.45 3.81 6.49
C GLN A 57 -12.67 3.57 7.79
N ALA A 58 -11.35 3.50 7.72
CA ALA A 58 -10.43 3.43 8.85
C ALA A 58 -10.13 4.81 9.50
N GLU A 59 -10.92 5.84 9.22
CA GLU A 59 -10.75 7.22 9.74
C GLU A 59 -9.40 7.89 9.40
N MET A 60 -8.64 7.32 8.45
CA MET A 60 -7.41 7.90 7.92
C MET A 60 -7.73 8.95 6.84
N SER A 61 -6.86 9.96 6.71
CA SER A 61 -6.98 11.04 5.73
C SER A 61 -5.98 10.85 4.59
N PRO A 62 -6.30 10.10 3.51
CA PRO A 62 -5.42 9.99 2.35
C PRO A 62 -5.25 11.36 1.68
N LEU A 63 -4.00 11.79 1.55
CA LEU A 63 -3.57 13.05 0.95
C LEU A 63 -3.17 12.85 -0.52
N ASP A 64 -2.29 11.89 -0.75
CA ASP A 64 -1.76 11.57 -2.08
C ASP A 64 -1.67 10.05 -2.27
N VAL A 65 -1.92 9.59 -3.49
CA VAL A 65 -1.80 8.18 -3.87
C VAL A 65 -0.95 8.08 -5.11
N THR A 66 0.19 7.43 -4.99
CA THR A 66 1.15 7.19 -6.07
C THR A 66 1.20 5.71 -6.40
N GLY A 67 0.89 5.36 -7.65
CA GLY A 67 1.01 3.99 -8.17
C GLY A 67 2.43 3.72 -8.67
N TYR A 68 3.03 2.62 -8.21
CA TYR A 68 4.32 2.10 -8.68
C TYR A 68 4.17 0.93 -9.67
N GLY A 69 2.96 0.75 -10.23
CA GLY A 69 2.67 -0.35 -11.14
C GLY A 69 2.54 -1.72 -10.47
N THR A 70 2.61 -2.76 -11.29
CA THR A 70 2.39 -4.15 -10.87
C THR A 70 3.66 -4.87 -10.41
N ARG A 71 3.49 -6.00 -9.72
CA ARG A 71 4.59 -6.93 -9.39
C ARG A 71 5.47 -7.27 -10.60
N GLU A 72 4.86 -7.51 -11.75
CA GLU A 72 5.58 -7.87 -12.98
C GLU A 72 6.44 -6.70 -13.50
N GLU A 73 5.93 -5.47 -13.41
CA GLU A 73 6.68 -4.27 -13.80
C GLU A 73 7.86 -4.03 -12.87
N ARG A 74 7.67 -4.15 -11.56
CA ARG A 74 8.74 -4.08 -10.56
C ARG A 74 9.87 -5.08 -10.85
N LEU A 75 9.51 -6.34 -11.12
CA LEU A 75 10.47 -7.37 -11.48
C LEU A 75 11.17 -7.05 -12.81
N ALA A 76 10.46 -6.46 -13.78
CA ALA A 76 11.01 -6.07 -15.06
C ALA A 76 11.97 -4.86 -14.96
N GLU A 77 11.73 -3.94 -14.02
CA GLU A 77 12.63 -2.84 -13.67
C GLU A 77 13.87 -3.31 -12.88
N GLY A 78 13.93 -4.60 -12.52
CA GLY A 78 15.04 -5.21 -11.79
C GLY A 78 14.95 -5.01 -10.28
N HIS A 79 13.76 -4.71 -9.75
CA HIS A 79 13.54 -4.70 -8.31
C HIS A 79 13.41 -6.13 -7.81
N GLU A 80 14.20 -6.48 -6.79
CA GLU A 80 14.08 -7.75 -6.08
C GLU A 80 12.87 -7.67 -5.15
N ILE A 81 12.00 -8.67 -5.21
CA ILE A 81 10.83 -8.80 -4.34
C ILE A 81 11.11 -9.99 -3.45
N ASP A 82 11.24 -9.74 -2.15
CA ASP A 82 11.54 -10.80 -1.20
C ASP A 82 10.37 -11.80 -1.11
N ASP A 83 10.64 -13.02 -0.63
CA ASP A 83 9.61 -14.02 -0.41
C ASP A 83 8.50 -13.49 0.51
N ASP A 84 8.84 -12.73 1.57
CA ASP A 84 7.86 -12.10 2.46
C ASP A 84 6.94 -11.11 1.73
N GLU A 85 7.49 -10.27 0.85
CA GLU A 85 6.70 -9.35 0.02
C GLU A 85 5.82 -10.10 -0.97
N SER A 86 6.35 -11.16 -1.58
CA SER A 86 5.59 -12.00 -2.50
C SER A 86 4.40 -12.66 -1.83
N VAL A 87 4.54 -13.08 -0.56
CA VAL A 87 3.45 -13.65 0.26
C VAL A 87 2.40 -12.59 0.60
N LEU A 88 2.81 -11.37 0.97
CA LEU A 88 1.88 -10.27 1.22
C LEU A 88 1.09 -9.91 -0.04
N MET A 89 1.75 -9.90 -1.19
CA MET A 89 1.12 -9.68 -2.49
C MET A 89 0.13 -10.79 -2.86
N ASP A 90 0.49 -12.06 -2.63
CA ASP A 90 -0.37 -13.21 -2.91
C ASP A 90 -1.61 -13.20 -2.00
N ARG A 91 -1.44 -12.86 -0.72
CA ARG A 91 -2.57 -12.67 0.21
C ARG A 91 -3.50 -11.53 -0.21
N ALA A 92 -2.94 -10.39 -0.63
CA ALA A 92 -3.74 -9.28 -1.16
C ALA A 92 -4.62 -9.74 -2.33
N LEU A 93 -4.07 -10.58 -3.22
CA LEU A 93 -4.79 -11.14 -4.37
C LEU A 93 -5.83 -12.20 -3.99
N ASP A 94 -5.53 -13.07 -3.03
CA ASP A 94 -6.42 -14.14 -2.59
C ASP A 94 -7.63 -13.59 -1.82
N GLU A 95 -7.40 -12.57 -0.99
CA GLU A 95 -8.42 -11.98 -0.12
C GLU A 95 -9.11 -10.75 -0.71
N ASP A 96 -8.72 -10.30 -1.92
CA ASP A 96 -9.20 -9.05 -2.54
C ASP A 96 -9.06 -7.87 -1.55
N ALA A 97 -7.87 -7.75 -0.96
CA ALA A 97 -7.60 -6.90 0.18
C ALA A 97 -6.43 -5.95 -0.06
N VAL A 98 -6.40 -4.86 0.71
CA VAL A 98 -5.30 -3.91 0.74
C VAL A 98 -4.40 -4.23 1.93
N ILE A 99 -3.18 -4.66 1.65
CA ILE A 99 -2.18 -5.05 2.65
C ILE A 99 -1.14 -3.95 2.78
N ILE A 100 -0.95 -3.42 4.00
CA ILE A 100 0.11 -2.45 4.29
C ILE A 100 1.42 -3.21 4.47
N ALA A 101 2.36 -3.05 3.54
CA ALA A 101 3.67 -3.67 3.58
C ALA A 101 4.65 -2.90 4.48
N GLN A 102 4.63 -1.57 4.38
CA GLN A 102 5.50 -0.69 5.17
C GLN A 102 4.71 0.55 5.60
N MET A 103 4.93 1.00 6.84
CA MET A 103 4.34 2.22 7.38
C MET A 103 5.46 3.12 7.90
N GLN A 104 5.55 4.33 7.36
CA GLN A 104 6.56 5.33 7.74
C GLN A 104 5.89 6.62 8.25
N PRO A 105 5.74 6.80 9.57
CA PRO A 105 5.14 8.01 10.14
C PRO A 105 6.04 9.24 9.98
N PHE A 106 5.42 10.40 9.71
CA PHE A 106 6.07 11.71 9.64
C PHE A 106 5.95 12.45 10.97
N PHE A 107 7.07 12.83 11.58
CA PHE A 107 7.06 13.62 12.83
C PHE A 107 7.56 15.05 12.58
N LYS A 108 6.79 16.06 13.00
CA LYS A 108 7.29 17.46 13.05
C LYS A 108 8.05 17.68 14.35
N GLY A 109 9.36 17.39 14.37
CA GLY A 109 10.24 17.96 15.39
C GLY A 109 11.35 17.11 16.00
N CYS A 110 11.66 15.90 15.52
CA CYS A 110 12.89 15.24 15.95
C CYS A 110 13.45 14.31 14.87
N GLU A 111 14.77 14.32 14.74
CA GLU A 111 15.58 13.36 14.01
C GLU A 111 15.12 11.91 14.25
N GLY A 112 15.30 11.07 13.23
CA GLY A 112 15.00 9.66 13.29
C GLY A 112 15.58 9.01 14.55
N SER A 113 14.72 8.38 15.33
CA SER A 113 15.15 7.39 16.30
C SER A 113 14.82 6.04 15.67
N ASN A 114 15.84 5.46 15.04
CA ASN A 114 15.91 4.04 14.75
C ASN A 114 16.15 3.37 16.11
N ASP A 115 15.09 3.15 16.89
CA ASP A 115 15.19 2.34 18.10
C ASP A 115 15.24 0.87 17.66
N GLU A 116 16.46 0.43 17.30
CA GLU A 116 16.86 -0.97 17.32
C GLU A 116 17.13 -1.34 18.79
N ASP A 117 16.18 -2.02 19.44
CA ASP A 117 16.39 -2.76 20.70
C ASP A 117 17.04 -4.13 20.45
#